data_AF-A0A4R4K870-F1
#
_entry.id   AF-A0A4R4K870-F1
#
_cell.length_a   1.000
_cell.length_b   1.000
_cell.length_c   1.000
_cell.angle_alpha   90.00
_cell.angle_beta   90.00
_cell.angle_gamma   90.00
#
_symmetry.space_group_name_H-M   'P 1'
#
loop_
_entity.id
_entity.type
_entity.pdbx_description
1 polymer ?
#
loop_
_entity_poly.entity_id
_entity_poly.type
_entity_poly.pdbx_seq_one_letter_code
_entity_poly.pdbx_strand_id
1 'polypeptide(L)'
;MNKKIIFLLLLLLLGPKVGAQDVNLTGKIHAHNDYVQPIPFYNAYHQRVGSIEADLFLGNGQLYVAHTLAEIQPDQTLEKLYLLPLKEQIKKNQGSVYREPIDKLQFLIDLKTDGETTLPALVNTLNKYPEIINSPTIQIVISGNKPSADTWSQFPAYINFDGNPGQKYTHEQLRRVALISDSFRNYTQWNGKGILVKPEREKITQLIQSVHQLNKPFRFWATPDNVNTWQTLMHLGVDYLGTDDVVGLAGYLKKIPSTTYQHRGSHAVYTPKYVNNDLKKKVKNVILMIGDGMGLAQIYAGYTAAAGQLNLFNFLNIGFSRTSSADSYLTDSAAGATAMATGQKTNNRYIGVDTNGTRLATIPELISSKGMKTAIITTGDVTDATPASFYAHQTERNLSAAIAADFVSSPVSILIGGNYAIFASKKNGQDLISTLENKGYATAKRITDLDRVSGDKFVILDDQAMLPEQKGRQDFLVKALNHSLGALTKNEKGFFIVAEGAQIDHGGHQNNTSWMVQEMLDFDKAVGEAMKFVDSDGETLLIVTADHETGGFSLLGGNLQKGYVAGNFSSDDHTAIPVPVFAYGPHSLDFRGVYENTELFNKIMQVINRYH
;
A
#
# COMPACT_ATOMS: atom_id res chain seq x y z
N MET A 1 -67.49 4.37 -20.72
CA MET A 1 -66.19 5.08 -20.64
C MET A 1 -65.14 4.14 -20.08
N ASN A 2 -64.17 3.81 -20.93
CA ASN A 2 -62.80 3.31 -20.71
C ASN A 2 -62.51 2.13 -19.76
N LYS A 3 -62.36 0.96 -20.42
CA LYS A 3 -61.26 0.00 -20.20
C LYS A 3 -59.88 0.68 -20.35
N LYS A 4 -58.88 0.16 -19.65
CA LYS A 4 -57.44 -0.06 -20.01
C LYS A 4 -56.56 0.11 -18.75
N ILE A 5 -55.44 -0.56 -18.48
CA ILE A 5 -54.70 -1.73 -18.99
C ILE A 5 -53.67 -1.98 -17.86
N ILE A 6 -53.53 -3.24 -17.43
CA ILE A 6 -52.34 -3.77 -16.75
C ILE A 6 -51.30 -4.01 -17.86
N PHE A 7 -50.12 -3.39 -17.83
CA PHE A 7 -48.89 -3.91 -18.47
C PHE A 7 -47.65 -3.11 -18.03
N LEU A 8 -46.63 -3.85 -17.55
CA LEU A 8 -45.18 -3.60 -17.57
C LEU A 8 -44.60 -2.21 -17.22
N LEU A 9 -43.69 -2.17 -16.25
CA LEU A 9 -42.25 -2.12 -16.58
C LEU A 9 -41.39 -2.34 -15.32
N LEU A 10 -40.83 -3.56 -15.24
CA LEU A 10 -39.50 -3.80 -14.67
C LEU A 10 -38.53 -2.87 -15.43
N LEU A 11 -38.05 -1.82 -14.79
CA LEU A 11 -36.91 -1.05 -15.28
C LEU A 11 -35.78 -1.18 -14.27
N LEU A 12 -34.99 -2.21 -14.56
CA LEU A 12 -33.58 -2.38 -14.28
C LEU A 12 -32.90 -1.22 -13.53
N LEU A 13 -32.44 -1.60 -12.34
CA LEU A 13 -31.17 -1.20 -11.73
C LEU A 13 -30.04 -1.14 -12.77
N LEU A 14 -29.91 0.00 -13.43
CA LEU A 14 -28.70 0.42 -14.14
C LEU A 14 -28.37 1.83 -13.63
N GLY A 15 -28.01 1.91 -12.35
CA GLY A 15 -27.21 3.05 -11.90
C GLY A 15 -25.94 3.06 -12.74
N PRO A 16 -25.50 4.22 -13.26
CA PRO A 16 -24.25 4.27 -13.99
C PRO A 16 -23.16 3.72 -13.07
N LYS A 17 -22.50 2.65 -13.51
CA LYS A 17 -21.16 2.34 -13.02
C LYS A 17 -20.34 3.59 -13.35
N VAL A 18 -20.23 4.49 -12.38
CA VAL A 18 -19.17 5.48 -12.36
C VAL A 18 -17.92 4.62 -12.23
N GLY A 19 -17.36 4.22 -13.37
CA GLY A 19 -15.98 3.77 -13.40
C GLY A 19 -15.21 4.89 -12.72
N ALA A 20 -14.48 4.57 -11.65
CA ALA A 20 -13.59 5.52 -11.03
C ALA A 20 -12.73 6.08 -12.17
N GLN A 21 -12.95 7.35 -12.54
CA GLN A 21 -12.06 8.02 -13.46
C GLN A 21 -10.72 8.01 -12.75
N ASP A 22 -9.72 7.35 -13.34
CA ASP A 22 -8.35 7.44 -12.88
C ASP A 22 -7.99 8.92 -12.84
N VAL A 23 -7.94 9.48 -11.63
CA VAL A 23 -7.58 10.87 -11.43
C VAL A 23 -6.15 11.01 -11.94
N ASN A 24 -5.96 11.78 -13.01
CA ASN A 24 -4.64 12.10 -13.53
C ASN A 24 -3.87 12.96 -12.51
N LEU A 25 -3.17 12.31 -11.58
CA LEU A 25 -2.36 12.99 -10.57
C LEU A 25 -1.22 13.78 -11.20
N THR A 26 -0.68 13.32 -12.35
CA THR A 26 0.33 14.06 -13.10
C THR A 26 -0.18 15.41 -13.63
N GLY A 27 -1.50 15.59 -13.74
CA GLY A 27 -2.13 16.89 -13.99
C GLY A 27 -1.84 17.94 -12.92
N LYS A 28 -1.29 17.58 -11.75
CA LYS A 28 -0.82 18.52 -10.73
C LYS A 28 0.61 19.01 -10.96
N ILE A 29 1.32 18.49 -11.94
CA ILE A 29 2.69 18.90 -12.21
C ILE A 29 2.69 20.23 -12.97
N HIS A 30 3.54 21.14 -12.53
CA HIS A 30 3.99 22.29 -13.29
C HIS A 30 5.45 22.08 -13.66
N ALA A 31 5.69 21.81 -14.95
CA ALA A 31 7.03 21.66 -15.50
C ALA A 31 7.71 23.03 -15.57
N HIS A 32 8.50 23.29 -14.53
CA HIS A 32 9.24 24.53 -14.37
C HIS A 32 10.50 24.48 -15.25
N ASN A 33 10.87 25.64 -15.81
CA ASN A 33 11.99 25.76 -16.74
C ASN A 33 12.01 24.65 -17.83
N ASP A 34 10.85 24.25 -18.37
CA ASP A 34 10.77 23.10 -19.27
C ASP A 34 11.70 23.23 -20.50
N TYR A 35 12.03 24.46 -20.88
CA TYR A 35 12.94 24.79 -21.97
C TYR A 35 14.41 24.41 -21.72
N VAL A 36 14.81 24.13 -20.47
CA VAL A 36 16.15 23.62 -20.14
C VAL A 36 16.23 22.10 -20.18
N GLN A 37 15.09 21.41 -20.35
CA GLN A 37 15.04 19.96 -20.41
C GLN A 37 15.68 19.43 -21.71
N PRO A 38 16.20 18.18 -21.72
CA PRO A 38 16.82 17.62 -22.92
C PRO A 38 15.92 17.59 -24.16
N ILE A 39 14.60 17.47 -23.97
CA ILE A 39 13.60 17.50 -25.03
C ILE A 39 12.45 18.41 -24.55
N PRO A 40 12.58 19.74 -24.73
CA PRO A 40 11.55 20.70 -24.33
C PRO A 40 10.19 20.34 -24.91
N PHE A 41 9.13 20.70 -24.17
CA PHE A 41 7.74 20.34 -24.41
C PHE A 41 7.44 18.84 -24.28
N TYR A 42 8.16 17.97 -24.98
CA TYR A 42 7.82 16.55 -25.10
C TYR A 42 7.99 15.78 -23.78
N ASN A 43 9.03 16.08 -22.99
CA ASN A 43 9.23 15.44 -21.69
C ASN A 43 8.02 15.63 -20.78
N ALA A 44 7.56 16.88 -20.63
CA ALA A 44 6.38 17.20 -19.83
C ALA A 44 5.08 16.71 -20.48
N TYR A 45 4.92 16.92 -21.79
CA TYR A 45 3.75 16.49 -22.54
C TYR A 45 3.48 14.99 -22.41
N HIS A 46 4.50 14.14 -22.56
CA HIS A 46 4.34 12.69 -22.46
C HIS A 46 4.00 12.20 -21.05
N GLN A 47 4.28 12.99 -20.01
CA GLN A 47 3.82 12.72 -18.65
C GLN A 47 2.38 13.20 -18.39
N ARG A 48 1.71 13.86 -19.36
CA ARG A 48 0.36 14.44 -19.20
C ARG A 48 0.29 15.44 -18.03
N VAL A 49 1.30 16.31 -17.93
CA VAL A 49 1.34 17.35 -16.89
C VAL A 49 0.19 18.36 -17.05
N GLY A 50 -0.18 19.05 -15.98
CA GLY A 50 -1.21 20.09 -16.05
C GLY A 50 -0.68 21.46 -16.41
N SER A 51 0.62 21.73 -16.28
CA SER A 51 1.21 23.01 -16.66
C SER A 51 2.65 22.88 -17.17
N ILE A 52 3.00 23.69 -18.17
CA ILE A 52 4.34 23.84 -18.74
C ILE A 52 4.70 25.33 -18.74
N GLU A 53 5.92 25.67 -18.32
CA GLU A 53 6.45 27.02 -18.29
C GLU A 53 7.43 27.32 -19.42
N ALA A 54 7.34 28.52 -20.00
CA ALA A 54 8.34 29.09 -20.90
C ALA A 54 8.68 30.52 -20.49
N ASP A 55 9.96 30.79 -20.25
CA ASP A 55 10.48 32.14 -19.98
C ASP A 55 10.68 32.90 -21.30
N LEU A 56 10.13 34.11 -21.42
CA LEU A 56 10.01 34.81 -22.70
C LEU A 56 10.75 36.15 -22.72
N PHE A 57 11.60 36.31 -23.72
CA PHE A 57 12.29 37.57 -24.06
C PHE A 57 11.85 38.08 -25.43
N LEU A 58 11.48 39.36 -25.51
CA LEU A 58 11.31 40.07 -26.78
C LEU A 58 12.64 40.67 -27.23
N GLY A 59 13.15 40.24 -28.39
CA GLY A 59 14.37 40.78 -28.99
C GLY A 59 14.26 40.85 -30.51
N ASN A 60 14.67 41.94 -31.14
CA ASN A 60 14.67 42.10 -32.60
C ASN A 60 13.33 41.75 -33.29
N GLY A 61 12.20 41.98 -32.61
CA GLY A 61 10.86 41.65 -33.09
C GLY A 61 10.48 40.16 -33.04
N GLN A 62 11.32 39.31 -32.41
CA GLN A 62 11.10 37.89 -32.21
C GLN A 62 10.98 37.54 -30.72
N LEU A 63 10.32 36.41 -30.43
CA LEU A 63 10.10 35.91 -29.08
C LEU A 63 11.00 34.69 -28.83
N TYR A 64 12.03 34.92 -28.02
CA TYR A 64 13.01 33.91 -27.62
C TYR A 64 12.65 33.31 -26.27
N VAL A 65 12.99 32.03 -26.10
CA VAL A 65 12.85 31.32 -24.84
C VAL A 65 14.22 31.15 -24.20
N ALA A 66 14.41 31.69 -23.01
CA ALA A 66 15.66 31.63 -22.25
C ALA A 66 15.41 32.07 -20.80
N HIS A 67 16.27 31.70 -19.84
CA HIS A 67 16.16 32.20 -18.47
C HIS A 67 16.77 33.61 -18.33
N THR A 68 17.89 33.84 -19.01
CA THR A 68 18.59 35.13 -19.03
C THR A 68 18.86 35.63 -20.45
N LEU A 69 19.10 36.94 -20.60
CA LEU A 69 19.46 37.55 -21.89
C LEU A 69 20.72 36.91 -22.53
N ALA A 70 21.66 36.44 -21.71
CA ALA A 70 22.92 35.86 -22.18
C ALA A 70 22.74 34.44 -22.77
N GLU A 71 21.62 33.77 -22.45
CA GLU A 71 21.34 32.41 -22.89
C GLU A 71 20.56 32.35 -24.21
N ILE A 72 20.05 33.48 -24.71
CA ILE A 72 19.25 33.53 -25.93
C ILE A 72 20.02 32.90 -27.10
N GLN A 73 19.44 31.83 -27.65
CA GLN A 73 19.91 31.21 -28.89
C GLN A 73 18.94 31.55 -30.04
N PRO A 74 19.44 31.87 -31.25
CA PRO A 74 18.60 32.27 -32.38
C PRO A 74 17.54 31.24 -32.79
N ASP A 75 17.75 29.97 -32.49
CA ASP A 75 16.86 28.86 -32.82
C ASP A 75 15.93 28.44 -31.67
N GLN A 76 16.12 28.96 -30.46
CA GLN A 76 15.25 28.72 -29.30
C GLN A 76 14.13 29.77 -29.24
N THR A 77 13.22 29.70 -30.21
CA THR A 77 12.04 30.57 -30.26
C THR A 77 10.82 29.90 -29.66
N LEU A 78 9.87 30.71 -29.17
CA LEU A 78 8.59 30.22 -28.64
C LEU A 78 7.85 29.33 -29.65
N GLU A 79 7.89 29.71 -30.93
CA GLU A 79 7.23 28.96 -32.00
C GLU A 79 7.84 27.56 -32.16
N LYS A 80 9.17 27.46 -32.20
CA LYS A 80 9.88 26.20 -32.42
C LYS A 80 9.77 25.25 -31.24
N LEU A 81 9.96 25.75 -30.02
CA LEU A 81 9.98 24.91 -28.83
C LEU A 81 8.59 24.51 -28.36
N TYR A 82 7.57 25.35 -28.57
CA TYR A 82 6.24 25.13 -27.96
C TYR A 82 5.08 25.18 -28.94
N LEU A 83 4.92 26.26 -29.72
CA LEU A 83 3.67 26.44 -30.50
C LEU A 83 3.54 25.43 -31.65
N LEU A 84 4.63 25.13 -32.37
CA LEU A 84 4.63 24.11 -33.42
C LEU A 84 4.35 22.71 -32.83
N PRO A 85 5.08 22.24 -31.80
CA PRO A 85 4.74 20.98 -31.14
C PRO A 85 3.31 20.91 -30.60
N LEU A 86 2.82 21.96 -29.93
CA LEU A 86 1.45 22.03 -29.41
C LEU A 86 0.40 21.88 -30.52
N LYS A 87 0.56 22.64 -31.61
CA LYS A 87 -0.33 22.57 -32.77
C LYS A 87 -0.38 21.16 -33.35
N GLU A 88 0.78 20.51 -33.48
CA GLU A 88 0.86 19.13 -33.99
C GLU A 88 0.13 18.15 -33.08
N GLN A 89 0.31 18.24 -31.76
CA GLN A 89 -0.35 17.37 -30.80
C GLN A 89 -1.87 17.61 -30.78
N ILE A 90 -2.32 18.86 -30.78
CA ILE A 90 -3.74 19.21 -30.83
C ILE A 90 -4.40 18.66 -32.09
N LYS A 91 -3.75 18.81 -33.24
CA LYS A 91 -4.25 18.25 -34.52
C LYS A 91 -4.32 16.72 -34.47
N LYS A 92 -3.28 16.07 -33.92
CA LYS A 92 -3.23 14.61 -33.76
C LYS A 92 -4.34 14.08 -32.84
N ASN A 93 -4.70 14.85 -31.82
CA ASN A 93 -5.72 14.51 -30.82
C ASN A 93 -7.07 15.18 -31.10
N GLN A 94 -7.37 15.49 -32.37
CA GLN A 94 -8.69 15.96 -32.82
C GLN A 94 -9.20 17.23 -32.10
N GLY A 95 -8.30 18.16 -31.76
CA GLY A 95 -8.63 19.45 -31.14
C GLY A 95 -8.35 19.54 -29.63
N SER A 96 -8.01 18.42 -28.99
CA SER A 96 -7.59 18.38 -27.58
C SER A 96 -6.07 18.32 -27.46
N VAL A 97 -5.47 18.89 -26.41
CA VAL A 97 -4.02 18.84 -26.20
C VAL A 97 -3.55 17.41 -25.94
N TYR A 98 -4.26 16.66 -25.10
CA TYR A 98 -4.01 15.25 -24.82
C TYR A 98 -5.06 14.36 -25.49
N ARG A 99 -4.76 13.06 -25.57
CA ARG A 99 -5.69 12.05 -26.10
C ARG A 99 -6.96 11.93 -25.24
N GLU A 100 -6.82 12.03 -23.93
CA GLU A 100 -7.96 12.01 -23.00
C GLU A 100 -8.54 13.43 -22.88
N PRO A 101 -9.79 13.68 -23.33
CA PRO A 101 -10.32 15.04 -23.45
C PRO A 101 -10.53 15.78 -22.12
N ILE A 102 -10.48 15.06 -20.98
CA ILE A 102 -10.63 15.65 -19.64
C ILE A 102 -9.35 16.33 -19.16
N ASP A 103 -8.19 15.94 -19.71
CA ASP A 103 -6.93 16.58 -19.35
C ASP A 103 -6.80 17.93 -20.04
N LYS A 104 -6.32 18.91 -19.28
CA LYS A 104 -6.05 20.27 -19.77
C LYS A 104 -4.59 20.61 -19.54
N LEU A 105 -4.06 21.51 -20.35
CA LEU A 105 -2.73 22.05 -20.20
C LEU A 105 -2.79 23.57 -20.02
N GLN A 106 -2.24 24.02 -18.90
CA GLN A 106 -1.91 25.42 -18.67
C GLN A 106 -0.53 25.72 -19.27
N PHE A 107 -0.51 26.48 -20.36
CA PHE A 107 0.74 27.00 -20.93
C PHE A 107 1.06 28.33 -20.27
N LEU A 108 1.97 28.29 -19.29
CA LEU A 108 2.40 29.44 -18.51
C LEU A 108 3.60 30.10 -19.21
N ILE A 109 3.44 31.38 -19.54
CA ILE A 109 4.45 32.18 -20.24
C ILE A 109 4.90 33.27 -19.28
N ASP A 110 6.14 33.18 -18.81
CA ASP A 110 6.72 34.14 -17.87
C ASP A 110 7.47 35.22 -18.65
N LEU A 111 7.01 36.46 -18.56
CA LEU A 111 7.62 37.56 -19.32
C LEU A 111 8.86 38.07 -18.60
N LYS A 112 10.04 37.89 -19.22
CA LYS A 112 11.31 38.41 -18.69
C LYS A 112 11.63 39.82 -19.17
N THR A 113 11.03 40.26 -20.28
CA THR A 113 11.02 41.66 -20.74
C THR A 113 9.74 42.37 -20.34
N ASP A 114 9.71 43.70 -20.47
CA ASP A 114 8.55 44.54 -20.15
C ASP A 114 7.25 44.03 -20.80
N GLY A 115 6.20 43.84 -19.99
CA GLY A 115 4.96 43.22 -20.43
C GLY A 115 4.09 44.10 -21.32
N GLU A 116 4.18 45.43 -21.20
CA GLU A 116 3.44 46.37 -22.05
C GLU A 116 3.88 46.26 -23.51
N THR A 117 5.15 45.92 -23.75
CA THR A 117 5.70 45.68 -25.10
C THR A 117 5.69 44.21 -25.51
N THR A 118 5.98 43.30 -24.59
CA THR A 118 6.12 41.86 -24.89
C THR A 118 4.79 41.18 -25.13
N LEU A 119 3.76 41.48 -24.33
CA LEU A 119 2.46 40.80 -24.46
C LEU A 119 1.75 41.09 -25.79
N PRO A 120 1.74 42.32 -26.35
CA PRO A 120 1.24 42.55 -27.70
C PRO A 120 1.97 41.74 -28.78
N ALA A 121 3.31 41.63 -28.69
CA ALA A 121 4.09 40.81 -29.62
C ALA A 121 3.75 39.31 -29.51
N LEU A 122 3.52 38.83 -28.28
CA LEU A 122 3.04 37.47 -28.01
C LEU A 122 1.65 37.23 -28.60
N VAL A 123 0.69 38.14 -28.40
CA VAL A 123 -0.65 38.05 -28.99
C VAL A 123 -0.59 37.97 -30.52
N ASN A 124 0.25 38.80 -31.15
CA ASN A 124 0.47 38.74 -32.61
C ASN A 124 1.01 37.39 -33.08
N THR A 125 1.88 36.76 -32.28
CA THR A 125 2.42 35.43 -32.57
C THR A 125 1.36 34.35 -32.37
N LEU A 126 0.64 34.36 -31.24
CA LEU A 126 -0.41 33.39 -30.92
C LEU A 126 -1.59 33.42 -31.91
N ASN A 127 -1.95 34.58 -32.44
CA ASN A 127 -3.01 34.71 -33.45
C ASN A 127 -2.72 33.95 -34.76
N LYS A 128 -1.45 33.55 -35.01
CA LYS A 128 -1.07 32.69 -36.14
C LYS A 128 -1.43 31.21 -35.90
N TYR A 129 -1.83 30.84 -34.68
CA TYR A 129 -2.11 29.47 -34.24
C TYR A 129 -3.55 29.33 -33.72
N PRO A 130 -4.58 29.48 -34.58
CA PRO A 130 -5.99 29.35 -34.19
C PRO A 130 -6.32 28.00 -33.54
N GLU A 131 -5.57 26.94 -33.86
CA GLU A 131 -5.72 25.62 -33.27
C GLU A 131 -5.38 25.61 -31.77
N ILE A 132 -4.47 26.48 -31.32
CA ILE A 132 -4.07 26.61 -29.92
C ILE A 132 -5.04 27.53 -29.19
N ILE A 133 -5.25 28.75 -29.69
CA ILE A 133 -6.04 29.78 -28.98
C ILE A 133 -7.54 29.44 -28.89
N ASN A 134 -8.05 28.58 -29.76
CA ASN A 134 -9.44 28.10 -29.71
C ASN A 134 -9.58 26.71 -29.07
N SER A 135 -8.48 26.07 -28.64
CA SER A 135 -8.58 24.76 -28.01
C SER A 135 -9.22 24.87 -26.62
N PRO A 136 -10.28 24.10 -26.31
CA PRO A 136 -10.92 24.13 -24.99
C PRO A 136 -10.06 23.47 -23.89
N THR A 137 -8.95 22.84 -24.29
CA THR A 137 -8.04 22.10 -23.39
C THR A 137 -6.71 22.82 -23.16
N ILE A 138 -6.51 24.00 -23.78
CA ILE A 138 -5.35 24.86 -23.54
C ILE A 138 -5.81 26.10 -22.78
N GLN A 139 -5.06 26.46 -21.74
CA GLN A 139 -5.19 27.74 -21.06
C GLN A 139 -3.86 28.48 -21.13
N ILE A 140 -3.85 29.64 -21.80
CA ILE A 140 -2.65 30.49 -21.89
C ILE A 140 -2.64 31.43 -20.68
N VAL A 141 -1.54 31.44 -19.93
CA VAL A 141 -1.40 32.20 -18.69
C VAL A 141 -0.12 33.00 -18.70
N ILE A 142 -0.22 34.30 -18.42
CA ILE A 142 0.92 35.22 -18.41
C ILE A 142 1.38 35.46 -16.97
N SER A 143 2.67 35.25 -16.72
CA SER A 143 3.36 35.56 -15.46
C SER A 143 4.56 36.49 -15.69
N GLY A 144 5.44 36.65 -14.69
CA GLY A 144 6.61 37.51 -14.76
C GLY A 144 6.25 39.00 -14.80
N ASN A 145 6.91 39.77 -15.67
CA ASN A 145 6.72 41.21 -15.88
C ASN A 145 5.41 41.56 -16.61
N LYS A 146 4.30 40.91 -16.26
CA LYS A 146 2.95 41.13 -16.81
C LYS A 146 2.48 42.58 -16.62
N PRO A 147 1.67 43.13 -17.55
CA PRO A 147 1.12 44.48 -17.42
C PRO A 147 0.11 44.59 -16.25
N SER A 148 -0.22 45.82 -15.87
CA SER A 148 -1.16 46.11 -14.77
C SER A 148 -2.52 45.41 -14.97
N ALA A 149 -3.15 44.97 -13.87
CA ALA A 149 -4.46 44.34 -13.91
C ALA A 149 -5.56 45.24 -14.51
N ASP A 150 -5.36 46.56 -14.50
CA ASP A 150 -6.30 47.53 -15.07
C ASP A 150 -6.29 47.53 -16.61
N THR A 151 -5.23 47.02 -17.25
CA THR A 151 -5.12 46.94 -18.71
C THR A 151 -5.52 45.57 -19.27
N TRP A 152 -5.76 44.56 -18.42
CA TRP A 152 -6.06 43.19 -18.86
C TRP A 152 -7.28 43.05 -19.76
N SER A 153 -8.26 43.94 -19.63
CA SER A 153 -9.47 43.97 -20.48
C SER A 153 -9.18 44.30 -21.95
N GLN A 154 -8.03 44.90 -22.24
CA GLN A 154 -7.59 45.28 -23.58
C GLN A 154 -7.03 44.07 -24.36
N PHE A 155 -6.64 42.99 -23.67
CA PHE A 155 -6.07 41.79 -24.29
C PHE A 155 -7.15 40.74 -24.62
N PRO A 156 -6.96 39.92 -25.68
CA PRO A 156 -7.91 38.89 -26.08
C PRO A 156 -8.33 37.96 -24.94
N ALA A 157 -9.59 37.51 -24.94
CA ALA A 157 -10.16 36.72 -23.84
C ALA A 157 -9.45 35.38 -23.57
N TYR A 158 -8.71 34.83 -24.55
CA TYR A 158 -7.92 33.61 -24.37
C TYR A 158 -6.66 33.82 -23.51
N ILE A 159 -6.26 35.07 -23.25
CA ILE A 159 -5.13 35.42 -22.37
C ILE A 159 -5.61 35.49 -20.93
N ASN A 160 -5.06 34.64 -20.07
CA ASN A 160 -5.26 34.68 -18.62
C ASN A 160 -3.95 35.09 -17.93
N PHE A 161 -4.01 35.36 -16.64
CA PHE A 161 -2.88 35.89 -15.88
C PHE A 161 -2.65 35.09 -14.59
N ASP A 162 -1.39 35.00 -14.19
CA ASP A 162 -0.98 34.56 -12.86
C ASP A 162 -1.17 35.74 -11.87
N GLY A 163 -2.01 35.53 -10.87
CA GLY A 163 -2.31 36.55 -9.85
C GLY A 163 -1.26 36.60 -8.74
N ASN A 164 -1.29 37.68 -7.97
CA ASN A 164 -0.40 37.89 -6.82
C ASN A 164 -1.19 37.73 -5.51
N PRO A 165 -0.62 37.05 -4.49
CA PRO A 165 -1.27 36.93 -3.19
C PRO A 165 -1.60 38.29 -2.56
N GLY A 166 -2.76 38.39 -1.91
CA GLY A 166 -3.20 39.60 -1.21
C GLY A 166 -3.62 40.76 -2.12
N GLN A 167 -3.38 40.71 -3.43
CA GLN A 167 -3.88 41.71 -4.36
C GLN A 167 -5.40 41.61 -4.46
N LYS A 168 -6.08 42.77 -4.32
CA LYS A 168 -7.53 42.84 -4.51
C LYS A 168 -7.84 42.99 -5.99
N TYR A 169 -8.64 42.06 -6.52
CA TYR A 169 -9.12 42.09 -7.90
C TYR A 169 -10.59 42.48 -7.93
N THR A 170 -10.97 43.27 -8.93
CA THR A 170 -12.38 43.38 -9.32
C THR A 170 -12.88 42.03 -9.85
N HIS A 171 -14.21 41.86 -9.93
CA HIS A 171 -14.81 40.62 -10.45
C HIS A 171 -14.32 40.27 -11.86
N GLU A 172 -14.23 41.27 -12.75
CA GLU A 172 -13.75 41.06 -14.12
C GLU A 172 -12.25 40.76 -14.19
N GLN A 173 -11.43 41.38 -13.34
CA GLN A 173 -10.01 41.05 -13.24
C GLN A 173 -9.82 39.62 -12.72
N LEU A 174 -10.56 39.21 -11.68
CA LEU A 174 -10.46 37.87 -11.10
C LEU A 174 -10.87 36.78 -12.09
N ARG A 175 -11.79 37.07 -13.03
CA ARG A 175 -12.12 36.15 -14.13
C ARG A 175 -10.93 35.89 -15.06
N ARG A 176 -10.03 36.86 -15.21
CA ARG A 176 -8.80 36.73 -16.01
C ARG A 176 -7.64 36.07 -15.25
N VAL A 177 -7.77 35.84 -13.94
CA VAL A 177 -6.77 35.11 -13.15
C VAL A 177 -6.96 33.60 -13.32
N ALA A 178 -5.95 32.91 -13.84
CA ALA A 178 -6.00 31.44 -14.00
C ALA A 178 -5.54 30.70 -12.74
N LEU A 179 -4.46 31.18 -12.12
CA LEU A 179 -3.91 30.71 -10.85
C LEU A 179 -3.34 31.89 -10.07
N ILE A 180 -2.97 31.65 -8.81
CA ILE A 180 -2.15 32.59 -8.01
C ILE A 180 -0.86 31.87 -7.61
N SER A 181 0.27 32.54 -7.75
CA SER A 181 1.57 31.98 -7.38
C SER A 181 2.39 32.90 -6.47
N ASP A 182 3.33 32.33 -5.71
CA ASP A 182 4.26 33.09 -4.89
C ASP A 182 5.58 32.33 -4.65
N SER A 183 6.59 33.02 -4.14
CA SER A 183 7.83 32.41 -3.70
C SER A 183 7.62 31.62 -2.42
N PHE A 184 8.07 30.36 -2.42
CA PHE A 184 8.14 29.58 -1.19
C PHE A 184 9.08 30.23 -0.14
N ARG A 185 10.11 30.94 -0.61
CA ARG A 185 11.12 31.62 0.21
C ARG A 185 10.58 32.80 1.01
N ASN A 186 9.41 33.33 0.64
CA ASN A 186 8.75 34.38 1.41
C ASN A 186 8.21 33.87 2.76
N TYR A 187 8.03 32.55 2.90
CA TYR A 187 7.36 31.94 4.05
C TYR A 187 8.26 31.04 4.90
N THR A 188 9.32 30.49 4.30
CA THR A 188 10.22 29.55 4.97
C THR A 188 11.60 29.47 4.30
N GLN A 189 12.61 29.10 5.09
CA GLN A 189 13.95 28.74 4.59
C GLN A 189 14.16 27.22 4.53
N TRP A 190 13.10 26.44 4.72
CA TRP A 190 13.14 24.98 4.68
C TRP A 190 13.74 24.46 3.38
N ASN A 191 14.69 23.54 3.51
CA ASN A 191 15.48 23.01 2.40
C ASN A 191 14.92 21.68 1.85
N GLY A 192 13.72 21.28 2.27
CA GLY A 192 13.11 20.02 1.87
C GLY A 192 13.52 18.81 2.71
N LYS A 193 14.28 18.99 3.81
CA LYS A 193 14.63 17.90 4.74
C LYS A 193 13.93 18.06 6.09
N GLY A 194 13.49 16.95 6.68
CA GLY A 194 12.70 16.98 7.91
C GLY A 194 11.32 17.58 7.70
N ILE A 195 10.74 18.19 8.73
CA ILE A 195 9.39 18.78 8.71
C ILE A 195 9.43 20.31 8.76
N LEU A 196 8.45 20.96 8.11
CA LEU A 196 8.17 22.38 8.33
C LEU A 196 7.82 22.64 9.79
N VAL A 197 8.43 23.66 10.38
CA VAL A 197 8.09 24.08 11.75
C VAL A 197 6.68 24.64 11.80
N LYS A 198 5.99 24.42 12.92
CA LYS A 198 4.56 24.76 13.07
C LYS A 198 4.20 26.20 12.65
N PRO A 199 4.94 27.26 13.05
CA PRO A 199 4.57 28.63 12.67
C PRO A 199 4.67 28.90 11.17
N GLU A 200 5.67 28.34 10.48
CA GLU A 200 5.82 28.48 9.03
C GLU A 200 4.72 27.72 8.30
N ARG A 201 4.44 26.48 8.75
CA ARG A 201 3.37 25.65 8.23
C ARG A 201 2.01 26.35 8.32
N GLU A 202 1.69 26.95 9.46
CA GLU A 202 0.42 27.68 9.67
C GLU A 202 0.28 28.86 8.72
N LYS A 203 1.34 29.67 8.53
CA LYS A 203 1.35 30.78 7.58
C LYS A 203 1.11 30.31 6.14
N ILE A 204 1.80 29.25 5.72
CA ILE A 204 1.65 28.67 4.39
C ILE A 204 0.22 28.12 4.19
N THR A 205 -0.32 27.40 5.17
CA THR A 205 -1.70 26.89 5.11
C THR A 205 -2.72 28.03 5.00
N GLN A 206 -2.56 29.12 5.76
CA GLN A 206 -3.46 30.27 5.70
C GLN A 206 -3.42 30.96 4.33
N LEU A 207 -2.23 31.12 3.74
CA LEU A 207 -2.05 31.64 2.39
C LEU A 207 -2.84 30.80 1.37
N ILE A 208 -2.61 29.48 1.36
CA ILE A 208 -3.25 28.56 0.41
C ILE A 208 -4.77 28.63 0.57
N GLN A 209 -5.27 28.59 1.81
CA GLN A 209 -6.70 28.72 2.10
C GLN A 209 -7.29 30.04 1.60
N SER A 210 -6.57 31.16 1.75
CA SER A 210 -7.04 32.47 1.26
C SER A 210 -7.17 32.51 -0.26
N VAL A 211 -6.31 31.82 -0.99
CA VAL A 211 -6.37 31.69 -2.46
C VAL A 211 -7.51 30.77 -2.87
N HIS A 212 -7.69 29.64 -2.17
CA HIS A 212 -8.80 28.72 -2.42
C HIS A 212 -10.17 29.37 -2.16
N GLN A 213 -10.29 30.32 -1.22
CA GLN A 213 -11.51 31.11 -1.02
C GLN A 213 -11.88 31.97 -2.24
N LEU A 214 -10.92 32.29 -3.12
CA LEU A 214 -11.16 32.97 -4.40
C LEU A 214 -11.53 32.00 -5.53
N ASN A 215 -11.67 30.69 -5.24
CA ASN A 215 -11.83 29.61 -6.21
C ASN A 215 -10.72 29.61 -7.28
N LYS A 216 -9.48 29.86 -6.86
CA LYS A 216 -8.29 29.81 -7.73
C LYS A 216 -7.31 28.72 -7.26
N PRO A 217 -6.65 28.03 -8.19
CA PRO A 217 -5.55 27.15 -7.86
C PRO A 217 -4.34 27.95 -7.40
N PHE A 218 -3.53 27.35 -6.53
CA PHE A 218 -2.31 27.93 -5.99
C PHE A 218 -1.06 27.11 -6.37
N ARG A 219 0.06 27.81 -6.60
CA ARG A 219 1.38 27.19 -6.73
C ARG A 219 2.45 27.97 -5.98
N PHE A 220 3.51 27.28 -5.58
CA PHE A 220 4.76 27.92 -5.18
C PHE A 220 5.81 27.81 -6.29
N TRP A 221 6.66 28.83 -6.42
CA TRP A 221 7.96 28.75 -7.09
C TRP A 221 9.11 28.85 -6.06
N ALA A 222 10.35 28.57 -6.47
CA ALA A 222 11.53 28.48 -5.61
C ALA A 222 11.42 27.45 -4.45
N THR A 223 10.76 26.32 -4.71
CA THR A 223 10.67 25.17 -3.81
C THR A 223 11.89 24.25 -3.96
N PRO A 224 12.37 23.58 -2.90
CA PRO A 224 13.33 22.48 -3.05
C PRO A 224 12.71 21.32 -3.86
N ASP A 225 13.45 20.69 -4.75
CA ASP A 225 12.89 19.69 -5.67
C ASP A 225 13.26 18.26 -5.27
N ASN A 226 12.42 17.63 -4.44
CA ASN A 226 12.58 16.24 -3.98
C ASN A 226 11.26 15.69 -3.41
N VAL A 227 11.20 14.37 -3.21
CA VAL A 227 10.02 13.63 -2.73
C VAL A 227 9.40 14.22 -1.46
N ASN A 228 10.22 14.58 -0.46
CA ASN A 228 9.72 15.12 0.80
C ASN A 228 9.06 16.49 0.60
N THR A 229 9.62 17.35 -0.27
CA THR A 229 8.97 18.60 -0.65
C THR A 229 7.65 18.34 -1.37
N TRP A 230 7.64 17.47 -2.39
CA TRP A 230 6.43 17.20 -3.18
C TRP A 230 5.29 16.71 -2.29
N GLN A 231 5.57 15.74 -1.41
CA GLN A 231 4.60 15.23 -0.44
C GLN A 231 4.11 16.33 0.52
N THR A 232 5.02 17.16 1.02
CA THR A 232 4.68 18.26 1.94
C THR A 232 3.77 19.29 1.27
N LEU A 233 4.07 19.71 0.04
CA LEU A 233 3.25 20.67 -0.71
C LEU A 233 1.87 20.08 -1.03
N MET A 234 1.79 18.80 -1.39
CA MET A 234 0.51 18.11 -1.59
C MET A 234 -0.35 18.10 -0.31
N HIS A 235 0.26 17.80 0.84
CA HIS A 235 -0.45 17.80 2.12
C HIS A 235 -0.90 19.20 2.55
N LEU A 236 -0.18 20.24 2.15
CA LEU A 236 -0.55 21.63 2.39
C LEU A 236 -1.68 22.13 1.49
N GLY A 237 -2.02 21.38 0.43
CA GLY A 237 -3.07 21.73 -0.52
C GLY A 237 -2.59 22.56 -1.70
N VAL A 238 -1.30 22.51 -2.06
CA VAL A 238 -0.81 23.12 -3.30
C VAL A 238 -1.39 22.39 -4.52
N ASP A 239 -1.90 23.13 -5.50
CA ASP A 239 -2.60 22.58 -6.66
C ASP A 239 -1.65 22.23 -7.80
N TYR A 240 -0.63 23.06 -8.03
CA TYR A 240 0.44 22.81 -8.98
C TYR A 240 1.81 22.70 -8.28
N LEU A 241 2.45 21.54 -8.43
CA LEU A 241 3.78 21.25 -7.91
C LEU A 241 4.82 21.64 -8.96
N GLY A 242 5.57 22.71 -8.70
CA GLY A 242 6.71 23.11 -9.53
C GLY A 242 7.87 22.14 -9.37
N THR A 243 8.43 21.67 -10.48
CA THR A 243 9.59 20.76 -10.51
C THR A 243 10.41 20.98 -11.78
N ASP A 244 11.73 20.86 -11.64
CA ASP A 244 12.66 20.71 -12.76
C ASP A 244 12.87 19.22 -13.08
N ASP A 245 12.54 18.28 -12.18
CA ASP A 245 12.54 16.82 -12.41
C ASP A 245 11.12 16.29 -12.70
N VAL A 246 10.59 16.68 -13.87
CA VAL A 246 9.23 16.29 -14.31
C VAL A 246 9.02 14.78 -14.35
N VAL A 247 10.04 14.03 -14.80
CA VAL A 247 9.96 12.57 -14.92
C VAL A 247 9.95 11.92 -13.53
N GLY A 248 10.81 12.38 -12.61
CA GLY A 248 10.86 11.89 -11.24
C GLY A 248 9.57 12.16 -10.48
N LEU A 249 9.05 13.39 -10.53
CA LEU A 249 7.77 13.72 -9.88
C LEU A 249 6.61 12.94 -10.52
N ALA A 250 6.57 12.80 -11.85
CA ALA A 250 5.54 11.99 -12.51
C ALA A 250 5.59 10.52 -12.08
N GLY A 251 6.79 9.95 -11.98
CA GLY A 251 7.01 8.60 -11.46
C GLY A 251 6.51 8.44 -10.02
N TYR A 252 6.78 9.44 -9.16
CA TYR A 252 6.28 9.47 -7.79
C TYR A 252 4.74 9.53 -7.73
N LEU A 253 4.11 10.47 -8.44
CA LEU A 253 2.65 10.65 -8.43
C LEU A 253 1.91 9.42 -8.95
N LYS A 254 2.44 8.73 -9.96
CA LYS A 254 1.87 7.48 -10.49
C LYS A 254 1.89 6.32 -9.47
N LYS A 255 2.79 6.35 -8.49
CA LYS A 255 2.88 5.35 -7.42
C LYS A 255 1.96 5.63 -6.24
N ILE A 256 1.49 6.86 -6.04
CA ILE A 256 0.64 7.23 -4.89
C ILE A 256 -0.57 6.31 -4.71
N PRO A 257 -1.32 5.91 -5.75
CA PRO A 257 -2.48 5.01 -5.59
C PRO A 257 -2.15 3.65 -4.98
N SER A 258 -0.96 3.10 -5.23
CA SER A 258 -0.53 1.81 -4.65
C SER A 258 0.26 1.98 -3.35
N THR A 259 0.85 3.15 -3.09
CA THR A 259 1.76 3.39 -1.95
C THR A 259 1.10 4.18 -0.81
N THR A 260 -0.21 4.38 -0.87
CA THR A 260 -0.94 5.05 0.20
C THR A 260 -2.13 4.23 0.67
N TYR A 261 -2.53 4.46 1.92
CA TYR A 261 -3.76 3.93 2.49
C TYR A 261 -4.48 5.04 3.26
N GLN A 262 -5.80 5.04 3.15
CA GLN A 262 -6.67 5.93 3.91
C GLN A 262 -7.67 5.06 4.66
N HIS A 263 -7.74 5.24 5.98
CA HIS A 263 -8.64 4.54 6.89
C HIS A 263 -10.04 4.34 6.32
N ARG A 264 -10.50 3.07 6.31
CA ARG A 264 -11.83 2.68 5.82
C ARG A 264 -12.74 2.10 6.91
N GLY A 265 -12.26 2.01 8.16
CA GLY A 265 -13.01 1.49 9.30
C GLY A 265 -12.08 1.00 10.40
N SER A 266 -12.55 1.03 11.65
CA SER A 266 -11.83 0.54 12.83
C SER A 266 -12.33 -0.85 13.22
N HIS A 267 -11.45 -1.74 13.68
CA HIS A 267 -11.85 -2.88 14.51
C HIS A 267 -11.58 -2.58 15.98
N ALA A 268 -12.39 -3.17 16.87
CA ALA A 268 -12.19 -3.02 18.30
C ALA A 268 -10.93 -3.78 18.73
N VAL A 269 -10.08 -3.11 19.51
CA VAL A 269 -8.92 -3.73 20.15
C VAL A 269 -9.36 -4.35 21.48
N TYR A 270 -8.89 -5.56 21.74
CA TYR A 270 -9.10 -6.24 23.01
C TYR A 270 -8.33 -5.54 24.13
N THR A 271 -8.99 -5.34 25.28
CA THR A 271 -8.34 -4.82 26.49
C THR A 271 -7.76 -6.01 27.28
N PRO A 272 -6.42 -6.17 27.33
CA PRO A 272 -5.81 -7.33 27.96
C PRO A 272 -5.95 -7.31 29.48
N LYS A 273 -6.14 -8.49 30.07
CA LYS A 273 -6.16 -8.72 31.52
C LYS A 273 -4.82 -9.22 32.06
N TYR A 274 -3.90 -9.61 31.18
CA TYR A 274 -2.57 -10.13 31.48
C TYR A 274 -2.59 -11.34 32.42
N VAL A 275 -3.56 -12.25 32.26
CA VAL A 275 -3.71 -13.41 33.14
C VAL A 275 -2.49 -14.32 33.03
N ASN A 276 -1.82 -14.51 34.17
CA ASN A 276 -0.57 -15.29 34.28
C ASN A 276 0.56 -14.83 33.35
N ASN A 277 0.49 -13.62 32.79
CA ASN A 277 1.58 -13.09 31.97
C ASN A 277 2.89 -13.09 32.77
N ASP A 278 4.01 -13.44 32.13
CA ASP A 278 5.35 -13.53 32.71
C ASP A 278 5.59 -14.66 33.72
N LEU A 279 4.51 -15.23 34.28
CA LEU A 279 4.64 -16.23 35.32
C LEU A 279 5.16 -17.54 34.72
N LYS A 280 6.12 -18.18 35.42
CA LYS A 280 6.60 -19.54 35.13
C LYS A 280 5.60 -20.58 35.63
N LYS A 281 4.37 -20.50 35.13
CA LYS A 281 3.26 -21.43 35.42
C LYS A 281 3.13 -22.47 34.31
N LYS A 282 2.30 -23.48 34.57
CA LYS A 282 1.99 -24.53 33.61
C LYS A 282 1.51 -23.93 32.29
N VAL A 283 2.08 -24.42 31.20
CA VAL A 283 1.64 -24.14 29.83
C VAL A 283 1.06 -25.43 29.28
N LYS A 284 -0.26 -25.48 29.22
CA LYS A 284 -1.01 -26.59 28.64
C LYS A 284 -1.10 -26.44 27.12
N ASN A 285 -1.28 -25.21 26.64
CA ASN A 285 -1.51 -24.93 25.22
C ASN A 285 -0.52 -23.89 24.68
N VAL A 286 -0.21 -23.98 23.39
CA VAL A 286 0.60 -22.97 22.68
C VAL A 286 -0.12 -22.55 21.40
N ILE A 287 -0.21 -21.24 21.17
CA ILE A 287 -0.71 -20.64 19.93
C ILE A 287 0.46 -19.87 19.30
N LEU A 288 0.85 -20.26 18.10
CA LEU A 288 1.82 -19.56 17.25
C LEU A 288 1.07 -18.89 16.11
N MET A 289 1.12 -17.57 16.05
CA MET A 289 0.56 -16.80 14.94
C MET A 289 1.67 -16.20 14.08
N ILE A 290 1.56 -16.36 12.77
CA ILE A 290 2.57 -15.92 11.79
C ILE A 290 1.91 -14.93 10.82
N GLY A 291 2.33 -13.67 10.84
CA GLY A 291 2.02 -12.74 9.76
C GLY A 291 3.12 -12.88 8.71
N ASP A 292 2.83 -13.54 7.59
CA ASP A 292 3.83 -13.76 6.52
C ASP A 292 4.31 -12.40 5.99
N GLY A 293 5.63 -12.18 5.92
CA GLY A 293 6.19 -10.87 5.50
C GLY A 293 5.99 -9.71 6.48
N MET A 294 5.48 -9.94 7.69
CA MET A 294 5.09 -8.91 8.67
C MET A 294 6.27 -8.33 9.47
N GLY A 295 7.07 -7.48 8.81
CA GLY A 295 8.10 -6.67 9.47
C GLY A 295 7.55 -5.51 10.33
N LEU A 296 8.45 -4.79 11.01
CA LEU A 296 8.09 -3.64 11.86
C LEU A 296 7.36 -2.52 11.09
N ALA A 297 7.73 -2.30 9.83
CA ALA A 297 7.15 -1.24 9.02
C ALA A 297 5.70 -1.57 8.63
N GLN A 298 5.42 -2.84 8.30
CA GLN A 298 4.09 -3.39 8.05
C GLN A 298 3.21 -3.22 9.29
N ILE A 299 3.75 -3.56 10.46
CA ILE A 299 3.05 -3.43 11.74
C ILE A 299 2.70 -1.96 12.04
N TYR A 300 3.67 -1.05 11.91
CA TYR A 300 3.43 0.36 12.22
C TYR A 300 2.52 1.04 11.17
N ALA A 301 2.50 0.55 9.93
CA ALA A 301 1.50 0.93 8.94
C ALA A 301 0.09 0.56 9.38
N GLY A 302 -0.11 -0.67 9.87
CA GLY A 302 -1.38 -1.12 10.46
C GLY A 302 -1.78 -0.29 11.68
N TYR A 303 -0.85 -0.02 12.61
CA TYR A 303 -1.09 0.85 13.76
C TYR A 303 -1.54 2.26 13.35
N THR A 304 -0.85 2.84 12.36
CA THR A 304 -1.19 4.17 11.84
C THR A 304 -2.58 4.14 11.19
N ALA A 305 -2.83 3.17 10.32
CA ALA A 305 -4.11 2.97 9.64
C ALA A 305 -5.28 2.76 10.60
N ALA A 306 -5.07 2.09 11.73
CA ALA A 306 -6.06 1.89 12.78
C ALA A 306 -6.16 3.05 13.79
N ALA A 307 -5.65 4.23 13.42
CA ALA A 307 -5.66 5.42 14.27
C ALA A 307 -5.06 5.23 15.67
N GLY A 308 -4.02 4.42 15.74
CA GLY A 308 -3.30 4.13 16.98
C GLY A 308 -3.89 2.98 17.81
N GLN A 309 -4.72 2.14 17.21
CA GLN A 309 -5.37 1.01 17.88
C GLN A 309 -4.98 -0.32 17.25
N LEU A 310 -4.06 -1.06 17.88
CA LEU A 310 -3.60 -2.35 17.39
C LEU A 310 -3.42 -3.33 18.55
N ASN A 311 -4.00 -4.54 18.47
CA ASN A 311 -3.87 -5.56 19.52
C ASN A 311 -2.40 -5.94 19.76
N LEU A 312 -1.61 -6.03 18.68
CA LEU A 312 -0.19 -6.38 18.75
C LEU A 312 0.63 -5.42 19.64
N PHE A 313 0.23 -4.15 19.74
CA PHE A 313 0.91 -3.16 20.59
C PHE A 313 0.53 -3.22 22.07
N ASN A 314 -0.36 -4.13 22.45
CA ASN A 314 -0.68 -4.40 23.85
C ASN A 314 0.20 -5.48 24.50
N PHE A 315 1.09 -6.13 23.74
CA PHE A 315 2.03 -7.13 24.24
C PHE A 315 3.14 -6.47 25.07
N LEU A 316 3.49 -7.08 26.21
CA LEU A 316 4.54 -6.57 27.10
C LEU A 316 5.92 -7.17 26.79
N ASN A 317 5.95 -8.39 26.23
CA ASN A 317 7.18 -9.11 25.95
C ASN A 317 7.46 -9.17 24.46
N ILE A 318 8.58 -8.57 24.08
CA ILE A 318 8.98 -8.41 22.69
C ILE A 318 10.45 -8.84 22.55
N GLY A 319 10.71 -9.64 21.52
CA GLY A 319 12.03 -10.02 21.03
C GLY A 319 12.14 -9.79 19.53
N PHE A 320 13.26 -10.20 18.94
CA PHE A 320 13.51 -10.17 17.51
C PHE A 320 14.11 -11.49 17.03
N SER A 321 13.64 -11.95 15.88
CA SER A 321 14.05 -13.17 15.22
C SER A 321 14.84 -12.84 13.95
N ARG A 322 16.05 -13.39 13.81
CA ARG A 322 16.85 -13.38 12.59
C ARG A 322 16.41 -14.53 11.68
N THR A 323 16.23 -14.23 10.41
CA THR A 323 15.41 -15.07 9.52
C THR A 323 16.18 -15.77 8.41
N SER A 324 17.46 -15.45 8.16
CA SER A 324 18.25 -16.02 7.06
C SER A 324 18.16 -17.55 6.94
N SER A 325 18.15 -18.08 5.72
CA SER A 325 18.16 -19.53 5.49
C SER A 325 19.58 -20.11 5.67
N ALA A 326 19.74 -21.42 5.47
CA ALA A 326 21.06 -22.06 5.50
C ALA A 326 21.93 -21.67 4.29
N ASP A 327 21.31 -21.35 3.15
CA ASP A 327 21.95 -21.12 1.86
C ASP A 327 21.88 -19.67 1.36
N SER A 328 21.20 -18.78 2.08
CA SER A 328 20.98 -17.40 1.65
C SER A 328 20.87 -16.42 2.82
N TYR A 329 21.33 -15.19 2.55
CA TYR A 329 21.11 -14.04 3.44
C TYR A 329 19.63 -13.66 3.53
N LEU A 330 18.86 -13.91 2.47
CA LEU A 330 17.41 -13.71 2.37
C LEU A 330 16.72 -15.07 2.41
N THR A 331 15.89 -15.31 3.42
CA THR A 331 15.07 -16.52 3.48
C THR A 331 13.84 -16.39 2.59
N ASP A 332 13.29 -17.52 2.16
CA ASP A 332 11.89 -17.62 1.76
C ASP A 332 11.02 -18.17 2.91
N SER A 333 9.69 -18.14 2.74
CA SER A 333 8.73 -18.64 3.73
C SER A 333 8.95 -20.12 4.07
N ALA A 334 9.43 -20.94 3.12
CA ALA A 334 9.68 -22.37 3.32
C ALA A 334 10.81 -22.62 4.33
N ALA A 335 11.97 -22.02 4.10
CA ALA A 335 13.09 -22.13 5.04
C ALA A 335 12.79 -21.44 6.37
N GLY A 336 12.11 -20.28 6.33
CA GLY A 336 11.71 -19.52 7.52
C GLY A 336 10.79 -20.30 8.44
N ALA A 337 9.71 -20.87 7.89
CA ALA A 337 8.76 -21.68 8.63
C ALA A 337 9.33 -23.05 9.04
N THR A 338 10.16 -23.70 8.20
CA THR A 338 10.84 -24.94 8.57
C THR A 338 11.75 -24.75 9.78
N ALA A 339 12.48 -23.64 9.85
CA ALA A 339 13.30 -23.32 11.02
C ALA A 339 12.47 -23.17 12.30
N MET A 340 11.30 -22.53 12.24
CA MET A 340 10.37 -22.43 13.37
C MET A 340 9.72 -23.77 13.74
N ALA A 341 9.46 -24.62 12.75
CA ALA A 341 8.77 -25.90 12.94
C ALA A 341 9.70 -27.02 13.44
N THR A 342 11.00 -26.93 13.18
CA THR A 342 11.96 -28.04 13.41
C THR A 342 13.18 -27.67 14.26
N GLY A 343 13.44 -26.37 14.45
CA GLY A 343 14.64 -25.88 15.15
C GLY A 343 15.93 -26.00 14.35
N GLN A 344 15.86 -26.29 13.05
CA GLN A 344 17.03 -26.36 12.17
C GLN A 344 16.86 -25.46 10.95
N LYS A 345 17.94 -24.77 10.58
CA LYS A 345 18.00 -24.04 9.31
C LYS A 345 17.98 -25.04 8.15
N THR A 346 17.37 -24.63 7.04
CA THR A 346 17.36 -25.39 5.78
C THR A 346 17.54 -24.46 4.59
N ASN A 347 17.63 -25.02 3.39
CA ASN A 347 17.76 -24.26 2.16
C ASN A 347 16.43 -23.60 1.77
N ASN A 348 16.47 -22.49 1.04
CA ASN A 348 15.24 -21.90 0.51
C ASN A 348 14.45 -22.93 -0.31
N ARG A 349 13.12 -22.82 -0.28
CA ARG A 349 12.13 -23.74 -0.89
C ARG A 349 11.97 -25.09 -0.19
N TYR A 350 12.80 -25.44 0.80
CA TYR A 350 12.70 -26.73 1.49
C TYR A 350 11.65 -26.67 2.61
N ILE A 351 10.80 -27.69 2.67
CA ILE A 351 9.67 -27.83 3.59
C ILE A 351 9.97 -29.01 4.52
N GLY A 352 10.17 -28.76 5.81
CA GLY A 352 10.29 -29.82 6.83
C GLY A 352 11.46 -30.80 6.64
N VAL A 353 12.50 -30.40 5.90
CA VAL A 353 13.70 -31.21 5.63
C VAL A 353 14.97 -30.41 5.91
N ASP A 354 16.07 -31.10 6.20
CA ASP A 354 17.39 -30.49 6.39
C ASP A 354 18.01 -30.05 5.06
N THR A 355 19.23 -29.48 5.11
CA THR A 355 19.94 -29.01 3.92
C THR A 355 20.31 -30.11 2.92
N ASN A 356 20.20 -31.38 3.29
CA ASN A 356 20.41 -32.55 2.42
C ASN A 356 19.09 -33.15 1.92
N GLY A 357 17.94 -32.56 2.26
CA GLY A 357 16.62 -33.08 1.93
C GLY A 357 16.16 -34.23 2.84
N THR A 358 16.82 -34.44 3.97
CA THR A 358 16.43 -35.46 4.96
C THR A 358 15.31 -34.93 5.83
N ARG A 359 14.28 -35.75 6.04
CA ARG A 359 13.14 -35.45 6.92
C ARG A 359 13.56 -34.98 8.31
N LEU A 360 13.02 -33.84 8.73
CA LEU A 360 13.14 -33.32 10.10
C LEU A 360 11.82 -33.53 10.84
N ALA A 361 11.87 -33.85 12.14
CA ALA A 361 10.64 -33.95 12.95
C ALA A 361 10.09 -32.55 13.25
N THR A 362 8.83 -32.30 12.93
CA THR A 362 8.17 -31.01 13.20
C THR A 362 7.56 -30.99 14.61
N ILE A 363 7.27 -29.79 15.15
CA ILE A 363 6.58 -29.64 16.44
C ILE A 363 5.33 -30.54 16.53
N PRO A 364 4.39 -30.53 15.57
CA PRO A 364 3.20 -31.40 15.63
C PRO A 364 3.51 -32.88 15.78
N GLU A 365 4.59 -33.36 15.17
CA GLU A 365 5.03 -34.75 15.26
C GLU A 365 5.58 -35.09 16.63
N LEU A 366 6.46 -34.23 17.14
CA LEU A 366 7.06 -34.40 18.45
C LEU A 366 6.01 -34.42 19.57
N ILE A 367 5.05 -33.50 19.51
CA ILE A 367 4.03 -33.35 20.57
C ILE A 367 2.87 -34.34 20.44
N SER A 368 2.67 -34.96 19.26
CA SER A 368 1.62 -35.97 19.07
C SER A 368 1.79 -37.16 20.04
N SER A 369 3.05 -37.55 20.31
CA SER A 369 3.40 -38.61 21.27
C SER A 369 2.99 -38.30 22.72
N LYS A 370 2.78 -37.01 23.03
CA LYS A 370 2.30 -36.52 24.34
C LYS A 370 0.77 -36.43 24.41
N GLY A 371 0.07 -36.78 23.33
CA GLY A 371 -1.38 -36.68 23.21
C GLY A 371 -1.88 -35.25 22.93
N MET A 372 -0.98 -34.30 22.67
CA MET A 372 -1.36 -32.95 22.25
C MET A 372 -1.97 -32.98 20.84
N LYS A 373 -2.95 -32.11 20.61
CA LYS A 373 -3.62 -31.95 19.30
C LYS A 373 -3.13 -30.72 18.59
N THR A 374 -3.09 -30.76 17.25
CA THR A 374 -2.61 -29.63 16.45
C THR A 374 -3.68 -29.12 15.49
N ALA A 375 -3.81 -27.80 15.37
CA ALA A 375 -4.47 -27.13 14.24
C ALA A 375 -3.48 -26.29 13.43
N ILE A 376 -3.64 -26.30 12.11
CA ILE A 376 -2.95 -25.40 11.17
C ILE A 376 -4.01 -24.62 10.40
N ILE A 377 -3.93 -23.30 10.44
CA ILE A 377 -4.90 -22.37 9.88
C ILE A 377 -4.16 -21.34 9.03
N THR A 378 -4.64 -21.07 7.83
CA THR A 378 -4.06 -20.05 6.94
C THR A 378 -5.13 -19.24 6.20
N THR A 379 -4.88 -17.95 5.99
CA THR A 379 -5.59 -17.12 4.99
C THR A 379 -4.96 -17.24 3.60
N GLY A 380 -4.52 -18.44 3.23
CA GLY A 380 -3.81 -18.73 2.00
C GLY A 380 -4.09 -20.16 1.54
N ASP A 381 -3.21 -20.69 0.71
CA ASP A 381 -3.22 -22.08 0.27
C ASP A 381 -2.64 -22.96 1.39
N VAL A 382 -3.37 -24.01 1.82
CA VAL A 382 -2.89 -24.91 2.87
C VAL A 382 -1.62 -25.69 2.48
N THR A 383 -1.30 -25.75 1.19
CA THR A 383 -0.09 -26.37 0.64
C THR A 383 1.04 -25.38 0.40
N ASP A 384 0.84 -24.09 0.67
CA ASP A 384 1.93 -23.11 0.64
C ASP A 384 2.89 -23.34 1.81
N ALA A 385 4.05 -22.71 1.72
CA ALA A 385 5.23 -23.03 2.49
C ALA A 385 5.04 -22.92 4.00
N THR A 386 4.43 -21.84 4.49
CA THR A 386 4.26 -21.59 5.92
C THR A 386 3.42 -22.67 6.60
N PRO A 387 2.19 -23.00 6.15
CA PRO A 387 1.41 -24.08 6.75
C PRO A 387 2.06 -25.45 6.49
N ALA A 388 2.58 -25.69 5.28
CA ALA A 388 3.18 -26.97 4.89
C ALA A 388 4.38 -27.36 5.76
N SER A 389 5.21 -26.40 6.17
CA SER A 389 6.41 -26.64 6.98
C SER A 389 6.13 -27.26 8.35
N PHE A 390 4.90 -27.21 8.83
CA PHE A 390 4.49 -27.85 10.08
C PHE A 390 3.94 -29.27 9.90
N TYR A 391 3.65 -29.73 8.67
CA TYR A 391 3.05 -31.06 8.44
C TYR A 391 3.64 -31.91 7.31
N ALA A 392 4.41 -31.33 6.39
CA ALA A 392 4.93 -31.98 5.19
C ALA A 392 6.47 -31.99 5.15
N HIS A 393 7.02 -32.83 4.27
CA HIS A 393 8.47 -32.99 4.10
C HIS A 393 8.84 -33.09 2.61
N GLN A 394 9.21 -31.97 2.01
CA GLN A 394 9.52 -31.88 0.58
C GLN A 394 10.73 -30.99 0.36
N THR A 395 11.58 -31.34 -0.61
CA THR A 395 12.73 -30.49 -1.03
C THR A 395 12.32 -29.33 -1.92
N GLU A 396 11.02 -29.11 -2.11
CA GLU A 396 10.50 -28.09 -3.02
C GLU A 396 9.08 -27.66 -2.63
N ARG A 397 8.91 -26.37 -2.28
CA ARG A 397 7.62 -25.77 -1.89
C ARG A 397 6.56 -25.82 -2.98
N ASN A 398 6.95 -25.86 -4.26
CA ASN A 398 5.99 -25.94 -5.37
C ASN A 398 5.38 -27.34 -5.59
N LEU A 399 5.77 -28.37 -4.81
CA LEU A 399 5.21 -29.71 -4.93
C LEU A 399 3.85 -29.87 -4.21
N SER A 400 2.89 -28.97 -4.47
CA SER A 400 1.60 -28.90 -3.74
C SER A 400 0.85 -30.24 -3.67
N ALA A 401 0.89 -31.06 -4.72
CA ALA A 401 0.26 -32.39 -4.72
C ALA A 401 0.95 -33.38 -3.74
N ALA A 402 2.28 -33.32 -3.64
CA ALA A 402 3.04 -34.15 -2.70
C ALA A 402 2.87 -33.63 -1.26
N ILE A 403 2.92 -32.31 -1.09
CA ILE A 403 2.64 -31.63 0.19
C ILE A 403 1.24 -32.03 0.70
N ALA A 404 0.18 -31.90 -0.11
CA ALA A 404 -1.16 -32.32 0.27
C ALA A 404 -1.24 -33.82 0.63
N ALA A 405 -0.47 -34.67 -0.05
CA ALA A 405 -0.42 -36.10 0.25
C ALA A 405 0.28 -36.38 1.59
N ASP A 406 1.31 -35.62 1.96
CA ASP A 406 1.99 -35.74 3.26
C ASP A 406 1.03 -35.47 4.42
N PHE A 407 0.08 -34.54 4.26
CA PHE A 407 -0.94 -34.25 5.29
C PHE A 407 -1.72 -35.50 5.71
N VAL A 408 -2.00 -36.41 4.79
CA VAL A 408 -2.74 -37.65 5.09
C VAL A 408 -2.03 -38.49 6.15
N SER A 409 -0.69 -38.44 6.21
CA SER A 409 0.12 -39.18 7.17
C SER A 409 0.53 -38.33 8.39
N SER A 410 0.21 -37.04 8.38
CA SER A 410 0.51 -36.12 9.46
C SER A 410 -0.36 -36.39 10.71
N PRO A 411 0.16 -36.15 11.93
CA PRO A 411 -0.64 -36.19 13.16
C PRO A 411 -1.53 -34.95 13.36
N VAL A 412 -1.46 -33.96 12.46
CA VAL A 412 -2.26 -32.73 12.56
C VAL A 412 -3.75 -33.05 12.54
N SER A 413 -4.49 -32.54 13.53
CA SER A 413 -5.89 -32.88 13.73
C SER A 413 -6.83 -31.94 12.97
N ILE A 414 -6.45 -30.67 12.80
CA ILE A 414 -7.26 -29.66 12.11
C ILE A 414 -6.43 -28.96 11.04
N LEU A 415 -6.97 -28.85 9.81
CA LEU A 415 -6.41 -28.05 8.72
C LEU A 415 -7.49 -27.14 8.14
N ILE A 416 -7.23 -25.82 8.10
CA ILE A 416 -8.18 -24.84 7.57
C ILE A 416 -7.45 -23.86 6.65
N GLY A 417 -7.93 -23.68 5.42
CA GLY A 417 -7.41 -22.72 4.45
C GLY A 417 -8.01 -22.95 3.06
N GLY A 418 -7.30 -22.55 2.00
CA GLY A 418 -7.74 -22.74 0.61
C GLY A 418 -7.21 -23.99 -0.08
N ASN A 419 -7.36 -24.02 -1.40
CA ASN A 419 -6.94 -25.08 -2.32
C ASN A 419 -7.72 -26.39 -2.18
N TYR A 420 -9.05 -26.29 -2.31
CA TYR A 420 -9.91 -27.48 -2.34
C TYR A 420 -9.55 -28.44 -3.50
N ALA A 421 -9.20 -27.89 -4.65
CA ALA A 421 -8.99 -28.63 -5.88
C ALA A 421 -7.87 -29.69 -5.77
N ILE A 422 -6.78 -29.39 -5.08
CA ILE A 422 -5.66 -30.34 -4.95
C ILE A 422 -6.05 -31.59 -4.14
N PHE A 423 -6.89 -31.44 -3.10
CA PHE A 423 -7.36 -32.56 -2.28
C PHE A 423 -8.47 -33.36 -2.97
N ALA A 424 -9.29 -32.71 -3.80
CA ALA A 424 -10.36 -33.36 -4.55
C ALA A 424 -9.90 -34.05 -5.84
N SER A 425 -8.67 -33.78 -6.28
CA SER A 425 -8.09 -34.37 -7.47
C SER A 425 -7.86 -35.87 -7.28
N LYS A 426 -8.37 -36.69 -8.20
CA LYS A 426 -8.23 -38.15 -8.13
C LYS A 426 -6.88 -38.60 -8.67
N LYS A 427 -6.18 -39.44 -7.90
CA LYS A 427 -4.99 -40.18 -8.33
C LYS A 427 -5.27 -41.67 -8.17
N ASN A 428 -5.14 -42.44 -9.24
CA ASN A 428 -5.48 -43.87 -9.27
C ASN A 428 -6.91 -44.18 -8.78
N GLY A 429 -7.86 -43.29 -9.07
CA GLY A 429 -9.28 -43.46 -8.72
C GLY A 429 -9.70 -42.99 -7.33
N GLN A 430 -8.75 -42.58 -6.47
CA GLN A 430 -9.01 -42.10 -5.11
C GLN A 430 -8.56 -40.64 -4.94
N ASP A 431 -9.33 -39.84 -4.22
CA ASP A 431 -8.98 -38.47 -3.82
C ASP A 431 -8.55 -38.41 -2.34
N LEU A 432 -7.88 -37.33 -1.95
CA LEU A 432 -7.37 -37.17 -0.59
C LEU A 432 -8.49 -36.90 0.41
N ILE A 433 -9.59 -36.27 -0.02
CA ILE A 433 -10.78 -36.02 0.82
C ILE A 433 -11.36 -37.33 1.31
N SER A 434 -11.66 -38.26 0.40
CA SER A 434 -12.19 -39.58 0.74
C SER A 434 -11.22 -40.35 1.63
N THR A 435 -9.91 -40.21 1.39
CA THR A 435 -8.88 -40.81 2.25
C THR A 435 -8.90 -40.23 3.67
N LEU A 436 -9.07 -38.92 3.82
CA LEU A 436 -9.18 -38.24 5.11
C LEU A 436 -10.47 -38.63 5.84
N GLU A 437 -11.60 -38.70 5.15
CA GLU A 437 -12.88 -39.17 5.71
C GLU A 437 -12.77 -40.61 6.23
N ASN A 438 -12.13 -41.50 5.48
CA ASN A 438 -11.83 -42.87 5.93
C ASN A 438 -10.90 -42.91 7.15
N LYS A 439 -10.06 -41.88 7.35
CA LYS A 439 -9.24 -41.69 8.56
C LYS A 439 -9.98 -40.96 9.69
N GLY A 440 -11.27 -40.69 9.52
CA GLY A 440 -12.15 -40.07 10.52
C GLY A 440 -12.07 -38.54 10.58
N TYR A 441 -11.58 -37.87 9.54
CA TYR A 441 -11.73 -36.41 9.44
C TYR A 441 -13.13 -36.07 8.95
N ALA A 442 -13.79 -35.11 9.61
CA ALA A 442 -14.89 -34.40 8.98
C ALA A 442 -14.34 -33.41 7.94
N THR A 443 -14.99 -33.27 6.78
CA THR A 443 -14.53 -32.35 5.73
C THR A 443 -15.60 -31.31 5.37
N ALA A 444 -15.17 -30.10 5.05
CA ALA A 444 -16.06 -29.07 4.50
C ALA A 444 -15.33 -28.20 3.47
N LYS A 445 -16.11 -27.57 2.57
CA LYS A 445 -15.57 -26.74 1.48
C LYS A 445 -15.77 -25.23 1.69
N ARG A 446 -16.42 -24.86 2.79
CA ARG A 446 -16.79 -23.47 3.07
C ARG A 446 -16.65 -23.19 4.54
N ILE A 447 -16.09 -22.03 4.87
CA ILE A 447 -15.96 -21.55 6.24
C ILE A 447 -17.33 -21.32 6.89
N THR A 448 -18.40 -21.12 6.11
CA THR A 448 -19.77 -21.00 6.62
C THR A 448 -20.35 -22.32 7.11
N ASP A 449 -19.71 -23.46 6.82
CA ASP A 449 -20.15 -24.78 7.28
C ASP A 449 -19.45 -25.20 8.60
N LEU A 450 -18.68 -24.32 9.26
CA LEU A 450 -17.96 -24.61 10.53
C LEU A 450 -18.86 -25.24 11.59
N ASP A 451 -20.06 -24.69 11.83
CA ASP A 451 -20.99 -25.19 12.85
C ASP A 451 -21.49 -26.63 12.61
N ARG A 452 -21.34 -27.13 11.37
CA ARG A 452 -21.71 -28.50 10.99
C ARG A 452 -20.56 -29.49 11.19
N VAL A 453 -19.35 -28.98 11.35
CA VAL A 453 -18.14 -29.77 11.57
C VAL A 453 -17.92 -29.88 13.09
N SER A 454 -18.15 -31.08 13.61
CA SER A 454 -17.98 -31.39 15.04
C SER A 454 -16.80 -32.35 15.27
N GLY A 455 -16.33 -32.41 16.52
CA GLY A 455 -15.15 -33.20 16.89
C GLY A 455 -13.85 -32.38 16.88
N ASP A 456 -12.74 -33.07 17.10
CA ASP A 456 -11.38 -32.49 17.17
C ASP A 456 -10.52 -32.83 15.94
N LYS A 457 -11.13 -33.46 14.92
CA LYS A 457 -10.43 -33.96 13.72
C LYS A 457 -11.18 -33.59 12.43
N PHE A 458 -10.75 -32.53 11.75
CA PHE A 458 -11.43 -32.04 10.56
C PHE A 458 -10.56 -31.22 9.59
N VAL A 459 -11.01 -31.13 8.33
CA VAL A 459 -10.35 -30.35 7.27
C VAL A 459 -11.36 -29.44 6.59
N ILE A 460 -11.05 -28.15 6.47
CA ILE A 460 -11.90 -27.16 5.80
C ILE A 460 -11.08 -26.46 4.72
N LEU A 461 -11.47 -26.70 3.47
CA LEU A 461 -10.79 -26.17 2.29
C LEU A 461 -11.73 -25.24 1.54
N ASP A 462 -11.60 -23.94 1.80
CA ASP A 462 -12.41 -22.87 1.21
C ASP A 462 -11.50 -21.88 0.50
N ASP A 463 -11.58 -21.84 -0.84
CA ASP A 463 -10.74 -20.97 -1.66
C ASP A 463 -10.96 -19.48 -1.39
N GLN A 464 -12.04 -19.10 -0.66
CA GLN A 464 -12.20 -17.76 -0.11
C GLN A 464 -11.02 -17.34 0.77
N ALA A 465 -10.34 -18.29 1.43
CA ALA A 465 -9.15 -18.04 2.23
C ALA A 465 -8.06 -17.32 1.42
N MET A 466 -7.91 -17.64 0.12
CA MET A 466 -6.87 -17.09 -0.75
C MET A 466 -7.24 -15.73 -1.36
N LEU A 467 -8.39 -15.15 -1.02
CA LEU A 467 -8.73 -13.80 -1.45
C LEU A 467 -8.05 -12.75 -0.57
N PRO A 468 -7.57 -11.64 -1.15
CA PRO A 468 -7.25 -10.45 -0.36
C PRO A 468 -8.48 -9.99 0.45
N GLU A 469 -8.28 -9.44 1.64
CA GLU A 469 -9.33 -8.90 2.50
C GLU A 469 -10.19 -7.89 1.72
N GLN A 470 -9.54 -6.99 0.98
CA GLN A 470 -10.18 -5.99 0.12
C GLN A 470 -11.06 -6.58 -1.00
N LYS A 471 -10.96 -7.87 -1.28
CA LYS A 471 -11.81 -8.62 -2.23
C LYS A 471 -12.89 -9.46 -1.54
N GLY A 472 -13.12 -9.25 -0.25
CA GLY A 472 -14.25 -9.84 0.48
C GLY A 472 -13.96 -11.18 1.13
N ARG A 473 -12.72 -11.43 1.58
CA ARG A 473 -12.38 -12.62 2.41
C ARG A 473 -13.17 -12.67 3.72
N GLN A 474 -13.63 -11.51 4.23
CA GLN A 474 -14.30 -11.36 5.53
C GLN A 474 -13.39 -11.81 6.70
N ASP A 475 -13.94 -11.98 7.90
CA ASP A 475 -13.19 -12.40 9.10
C ASP A 475 -12.85 -13.91 9.09
N PHE A 476 -12.29 -14.43 7.98
CA PHE A 476 -11.98 -15.86 7.80
C PHE A 476 -11.08 -16.40 8.92
N LEU A 477 -9.95 -15.71 9.19
CA LEU A 477 -8.97 -16.16 10.18
C LEU A 477 -9.55 -16.23 11.58
N VAL A 478 -10.35 -15.21 11.96
CA VAL A 478 -11.05 -15.15 13.25
C VAL A 478 -12.03 -16.32 13.40
N LYS A 479 -12.85 -16.58 12.37
CA LYS A 479 -13.82 -17.69 12.40
C LYS A 479 -13.12 -19.04 12.52
N ALA A 480 -12.07 -19.25 11.73
CA ALA A 480 -11.27 -20.47 11.76
C ALA A 480 -10.61 -20.69 13.14
N LEU A 481 -9.94 -19.66 13.67
CA LEU A 481 -9.27 -19.70 14.97
C LEU A 481 -10.25 -20.03 16.10
N ASN A 482 -11.37 -19.32 16.18
CA ASN A 482 -12.37 -19.51 17.25
C ASN A 482 -12.99 -20.91 17.21
N HIS A 483 -13.27 -21.45 16.01
CA HIS A 483 -13.78 -22.80 15.87
C HIS A 483 -12.74 -23.86 16.29
N SER A 484 -11.48 -23.70 15.88
CA SER A 484 -10.39 -24.58 16.29
C SER A 484 -10.17 -24.55 17.80
N LEU A 485 -10.23 -23.38 18.44
CA LEU A 485 -10.16 -23.25 19.90
C LEU A 485 -11.33 -23.99 20.59
N GLY A 486 -12.56 -23.81 20.11
CA GLY A 486 -13.74 -24.51 20.63
C GLY A 486 -13.66 -26.03 20.49
N ALA A 487 -12.99 -26.53 19.45
CA ALA A 487 -12.75 -27.95 19.23
C ALA A 487 -11.63 -28.50 20.15
N LEU A 488 -10.48 -27.83 20.20
CA LEU A 488 -9.26 -28.35 20.83
C LEU A 488 -9.19 -28.15 22.34
N THR A 489 -9.91 -27.16 22.91
CA THR A 489 -10.00 -26.95 24.36
C THR A 489 -10.51 -28.16 25.14
N LYS A 490 -11.26 -29.04 24.47
CA LYS A 490 -11.75 -30.31 25.03
C LYS A 490 -10.65 -31.33 25.28
N ASN A 491 -9.46 -31.15 24.69
CA ASN A 491 -8.34 -32.06 24.92
C ASN A 491 -7.66 -31.76 26.25
N GLU A 492 -7.69 -32.71 27.18
CA GLU A 492 -7.05 -32.58 28.49
C GLU A 492 -5.51 -32.53 28.40
N LYS A 493 -4.95 -33.13 27.34
CA LYS A 493 -3.51 -33.08 27.05
C LYS A 493 -3.07 -31.79 26.37
N GLY A 494 -3.96 -30.85 26.10
CA GLY A 494 -3.62 -29.54 25.52
C GLY A 494 -3.42 -29.56 24.01
N PHE A 495 -3.04 -28.40 23.46
CA PHE A 495 -2.97 -28.23 22.01
C PHE A 495 -1.86 -27.28 21.54
N PHE A 496 -1.55 -27.38 20.26
CA PHE A 496 -0.74 -26.45 19.50
C PHE A 496 -1.53 -25.90 18.30
N ILE A 497 -1.59 -24.57 18.14
CA ILE A 497 -2.22 -23.96 16.96
C ILE A 497 -1.17 -23.15 16.22
N VAL A 498 -1.10 -23.35 14.90
CA VAL A 498 -0.43 -22.43 13.98
C VAL A 498 -1.51 -21.67 13.21
N ALA A 499 -1.51 -20.35 13.26
CA ALA A 499 -2.46 -19.51 12.55
C ALA A 499 -1.73 -18.42 11.73
N GLU A 500 -1.96 -18.41 10.43
CA GLU A 500 -1.21 -17.59 9.49
C GLU A 500 -2.08 -16.51 8.82
N GLY A 501 -1.59 -15.28 8.82
CA GLY A 501 -2.04 -14.20 7.94
C GLY A 501 -1.14 -14.12 6.70
N ALA A 502 -1.40 -14.95 5.69
CA ALA A 502 -0.51 -15.19 4.55
C ALA A 502 -0.35 -13.98 3.60
N GLN A 503 -1.35 -13.10 3.54
CA GLN A 503 -1.44 -12.13 2.44
C GLN A 503 -0.82 -10.76 2.75
N ILE A 504 -0.26 -10.58 3.95
CA ILE A 504 0.56 -9.40 4.27
C ILE A 504 1.77 -9.38 3.33
N ASP A 505 2.45 -10.52 3.19
CA ASP A 505 3.53 -10.77 2.25
C ASP A 505 3.14 -10.48 0.79
N HIS A 506 2.01 -11.02 0.33
CA HIS A 506 1.50 -10.74 -1.01
C HIS A 506 1.30 -9.23 -1.27
N GLY A 507 0.79 -8.50 -0.28
CA GLY A 507 0.70 -7.03 -0.36
C GLY A 507 2.08 -6.36 -0.46
N GLY A 508 3.08 -6.91 0.22
CA GLY A 508 4.49 -6.52 0.13
C GLY A 508 5.09 -6.75 -1.26
N HIS A 509 5.01 -7.97 -1.80
CA HIS A 509 5.50 -8.30 -3.15
C HIS A 509 4.84 -7.43 -4.24
N GLN A 510 3.56 -7.10 -4.07
CA GLN A 510 2.82 -6.26 -5.02
C GLN A 510 3.09 -4.76 -4.85
N ASN A 511 3.96 -4.37 -3.91
CA ASN A 511 4.23 -2.97 -3.56
C ASN A 511 2.95 -2.16 -3.35
N ASN A 512 2.00 -2.78 -2.65
CA ASN A 512 0.65 -2.27 -2.45
C ASN A 512 0.37 -2.06 -0.96
N THR A 513 0.58 -0.81 -0.51
CA THR A 513 0.34 -0.39 0.88
C THR A 513 -1.10 -0.64 1.30
N SER A 514 -2.08 -0.43 0.44
CA SER A 514 -3.49 -0.64 0.79
C SER A 514 -3.78 -2.12 1.05
N TRP A 515 -3.29 -3.01 0.20
CA TRP A 515 -3.43 -4.45 0.38
C TRP A 515 -2.74 -4.88 1.67
N MET A 516 -1.44 -4.61 1.79
CA MET A 516 -0.63 -4.97 2.95
C MET A 516 -1.23 -4.48 4.28
N VAL A 517 -1.70 -3.23 4.35
CA VAL A 517 -2.32 -2.68 5.56
C VAL A 517 -3.63 -3.38 5.90
N GLN A 518 -4.50 -3.66 4.93
CA GLN A 518 -5.78 -4.34 5.20
C GLN A 518 -5.56 -5.76 5.73
N GLU A 519 -4.56 -6.46 5.20
CA GLU A 519 -4.18 -7.81 5.67
C GLU A 519 -3.58 -7.78 7.08
N MET A 520 -2.78 -6.76 7.38
CA MET A 520 -2.26 -6.54 8.73
C MET A 520 -3.41 -6.35 9.73
N LEU A 521 -4.40 -5.51 9.38
CA LEU A 521 -5.57 -5.28 10.24
C LEU A 521 -6.44 -6.54 10.40
N ASP A 522 -6.61 -7.35 9.35
CA ASP A 522 -7.32 -8.63 9.43
C ASP A 522 -6.61 -9.62 10.38
N PHE A 523 -5.29 -9.73 10.27
CA PHE A 523 -4.47 -10.54 11.15
C PHE A 523 -4.54 -10.05 12.61
N ASP A 524 -4.49 -8.74 12.85
CA ASP A 524 -4.56 -8.16 14.20
C ASP A 524 -5.90 -8.43 14.90
N LYS A 525 -7.02 -8.54 14.16
CA LYS A 525 -8.29 -8.98 14.75
C LYS A 525 -8.18 -10.39 15.34
N ALA A 526 -7.54 -11.32 14.62
CA ALA A 526 -7.32 -12.68 15.10
C ALA A 526 -6.37 -12.72 16.31
N VAL A 527 -5.35 -11.84 16.33
CA VAL A 527 -4.48 -11.65 17.50
C VAL A 527 -5.30 -11.24 18.73
N GLY A 528 -6.25 -10.30 18.58
CA GLY A 528 -7.14 -9.90 19.66
C GLY A 528 -7.97 -11.04 20.24
N GLU A 529 -8.54 -11.90 19.39
CA GLU A 529 -9.29 -13.09 19.85
C GLU A 529 -8.38 -14.14 20.50
N ALA A 530 -7.14 -14.30 20.03
CA ALA A 530 -6.15 -15.16 20.68
C ALA A 530 -5.78 -14.64 22.08
N MET A 531 -5.54 -13.33 22.24
CA MET A 531 -5.26 -12.72 23.55
C MET A 531 -6.40 -12.92 24.53
N LYS A 532 -7.63 -12.70 24.07
CA LYS A 532 -8.85 -12.94 24.84
C LYS A 532 -8.98 -14.39 25.29
N PHE A 533 -8.63 -15.34 24.42
CA PHE A 533 -8.61 -16.74 24.78
C PHE A 533 -7.54 -17.04 25.85
N VAL A 534 -6.30 -16.54 25.67
CA VAL A 534 -5.22 -16.71 26.66
C VAL A 534 -5.65 -16.21 28.03
N ASP A 535 -6.28 -15.03 28.09
CA ASP A 535 -6.76 -14.48 29.36
C ASP A 535 -7.89 -15.29 30.00
N SER A 536 -8.71 -15.96 29.19
CA SER A 536 -9.79 -16.80 29.69
C SER A 536 -9.31 -18.17 30.20
N ASP A 537 -8.27 -18.73 29.56
CA ASP A 537 -7.75 -20.06 29.86
C ASP A 537 -6.68 -20.04 30.96
N GLY A 538 -5.74 -19.08 30.90
CA GLY A 538 -4.68 -18.91 31.89
C GLY A 538 -3.54 -19.93 31.85
N GLU A 539 -3.62 -21.00 31.04
CA GLU A 539 -2.55 -22.00 30.82
C GLU A 539 -2.10 -22.03 29.34
N THR A 540 -2.37 -20.96 28.58
CA THR A 540 -2.03 -20.85 27.15
C THR A 540 -0.95 -19.81 26.92
N LEU A 541 0.12 -20.19 26.23
CA LEU A 541 1.14 -19.27 25.72
C LEU A 541 0.80 -18.86 24.29
N LEU A 542 0.70 -17.56 24.03
CA LEU A 542 0.55 -16.98 22.69
C LEU A 542 1.87 -16.37 22.23
N ILE A 543 2.28 -16.69 21.01
CA ILE A 543 3.44 -16.14 20.31
C ILE A 543 2.96 -15.59 18.97
N VAL A 544 3.31 -14.36 18.64
CA VAL A 544 3.03 -13.73 17.34
C VAL A 544 4.34 -13.27 16.72
N THR A 545 4.60 -13.66 15.47
CA THR A 545 5.82 -13.28 14.75
C THR A 545 5.60 -13.29 13.23
N ALA A 546 6.69 -13.23 12.47
CA ALA A 546 6.74 -13.42 11.03
C ALA A 546 7.84 -14.41 10.67
N ASP A 547 7.84 -14.87 9.44
CA ASP A 547 8.89 -15.67 8.82
C ASP A 547 10.01 -14.82 8.20
N HIS A 548 9.65 -13.65 7.63
CA HIS A 548 10.54 -12.60 7.11
C HIS A 548 9.84 -11.23 7.00
N GLU A 549 10.55 -10.21 6.50
CA GLU A 549 9.96 -8.94 6.05
C GLU A 549 9.87 -8.93 4.52
N THR A 550 8.85 -8.27 3.97
CA THR A 550 8.62 -8.23 2.51
C THR A 550 8.50 -6.81 1.96
N GLY A 551 9.26 -6.53 0.91
CA GLY A 551 9.22 -5.31 0.10
C GLY A 551 10.14 -4.17 0.55
N GLY A 552 10.83 -4.33 1.69
CA GLY A 552 11.62 -3.27 2.30
C GLY A 552 10.76 -2.02 2.56
N PHE A 553 9.57 -2.27 3.12
CA PHE A 553 8.56 -1.23 3.26
C PHE A 553 9.03 -0.13 4.21
N SER A 554 8.85 1.13 3.80
CA SER A 554 9.25 2.31 4.56
C SER A 554 8.08 3.28 4.67
N LEU A 555 7.87 3.84 5.86
CA LEU A 555 6.85 4.86 6.13
C LEU A 555 7.43 6.24 5.83
N LEU A 556 7.01 6.86 4.73
CA LEU A 556 7.47 8.19 4.33
C LEU A 556 6.61 9.31 4.91
N GLY A 557 5.37 8.99 5.31
CA GLY A 557 4.49 9.92 6.02
C GLY A 557 3.21 9.26 6.48
N GLY A 558 2.38 10.02 7.19
CA GLY A 558 1.10 9.52 7.67
C GLY A 558 0.39 10.51 8.58
N ASN A 559 -0.85 10.18 8.94
CA ASN A 559 -1.62 10.89 9.94
C ASN A 559 -2.34 9.88 10.82
N LEU A 560 -1.91 9.79 12.08
CA LEU A 560 -2.46 8.84 13.04
C LEU A 560 -3.97 9.07 13.24
N GLN A 561 -4.40 10.30 13.51
CA GLN A 561 -5.81 10.60 13.78
C GLN A 561 -6.74 10.30 12.59
N LYS A 562 -6.25 10.48 11.36
CA LYS A 562 -6.99 10.21 10.13
C LYS A 562 -6.81 8.78 9.61
N GLY A 563 -5.94 7.99 10.24
CA GLY A 563 -5.47 6.69 9.74
C GLY A 563 -4.98 6.72 8.29
N TYR A 564 -4.20 7.75 7.95
CA TYR A 564 -3.56 7.88 6.64
C TYR A 564 -2.13 7.35 6.70
N VAL A 565 -1.75 6.54 5.73
CA VAL A 565 -0.41 5.97 5.57
C VAL A 565 0.13 6.35 4.20
N ALA A 566 1.36 6.85 4.15
CA ALA A 566 2.13 7.02 2.93
C ALA A 566 3.43 6.23 3.04
N GLY A 567 3.60 5.23 2.19
CA GLY A 567 4.72 4.32 2.20
C GLY A 567 5.58 4.38 0.95
N ASN A 568 6.62 3.58 0.94
CA ASN A 568 7.43 3.27 -0.23
C ASN A 568 8.06 1.89 -0.07
N PHE A 569 8.34 1.23 -1.19
CA PHE A 569 8.97 -0.09 -1.24
C PHE A 569 10.33 0.03 -1.93
N SER A 570 11.34 -0.65 -1.39
CA SER A 570 12.67 -0.71 -1.99
C SER A 570 12.90 -1.95 -2.85
N SER A 571 12.05 -2.96 -2.69
CA SER A 571 12.09 -4.22 -3.42
C SER A 571 10.65 -4.74 -3.59
N ASP A 572 10.44 -5.62 -4.55
CA ASP A 572 9.25 -6.47 -4.68
C ASP A 572 9.51 -7.89 -4.14
N ASP A 573 10.53 -8.06 -3.29
CA ASP A 573 10.97 -9.34 -2.71
C ASP A 573 11.26 -9.18 -1.20
N HIS A 574 11.65 -10.26 -0.53
CA HIS A 574 11.93 -10.28 0.90
C HIS A 574 13.18 -9.48 1.27
N THR A 575 13.26 -9.05 2.53
CA THR A 575 14.50 -8.48 3.10
C THR A 575 15.00 -9.26 4.32
N ALA A 576 16.26 -9.04 4.69
CA ALA A 576 16.88 -9.65 5.86
C ALA A 576 16.60 -8.92 7.18
N ILE A 577 15.62 -8.00 7.21
CA ILE A 577 15.30 -7.25 8.43
C ILE A 577 14.79 -8.24 9.49
N PRO A 578 15.38 -8.30 10.70
CA PRO A 578 14.87 -9.13 11.77
C PRO A 578 13.42 -8.79 12.10
N VAL A 579 12.60 -9.82 12.28
CA VAL A 579 11.17 -9.69 12.54
C VAL A 579 10.88 -9.72 14.03
N PRO A 580 9.88 -8.95 14.52
CA PRO A 580 9.55 -8.96 15.94
C PRO A 580 8.90 -10.29 16.36
N VAL A 581 9.14 -10.67 17.61
CA VAL A 581 8.46 -11.78 18.29
C VAL A 581 7.73 -11.20 19.49
N PHE A 582 6.40 -11.31 19.51
CA PHE A 582 5.57 -10.89 20.62
C PHE A 582 5.10 -12.12 21.40
N ALA A 583 5.15 -12.08 22.73
CA ALA A 583 4.68 -13.18 23.56
C ALA A 583 3.75 -12.72 24.68
N TYR A 584 2.71 -13.51 24.95
CA TYR A 584 1.65 -13.21 25.92
C TYR A 584 1.20 -14.47 26.68
N GLY A 585 0.96 -14.35 27.98
CA GLY A 585 0.57 -15.45 28.86
C GLY A 585 1.74 -16.05 29.68
N PRO A 586 1.56 -17.22 30.32
CA PRO A 586 2.62 -17.89 31.06
C PRO A 586 3.87 -18.12 30.21
N HIS A 587 5.06 -17.97 30.80
CA HIS A 587 6.36 -18.08 30.11
C HIS A 587 6.64 -17.02 29.01
N SER A 588 5.82 -15.98 28.86
CA SER A 588 6.04 -14.96 27.82
C SER A 588 7.38 -14.21 27.94
N LEU A 589 7.96 -14.09 29.15
CA LEU A 589 9.30 -13.53 29.35
C LEU A 589 10.42 -14.29 28.61
N ASP A 590 10.23 -15.59 28.34
CA ASP A 590 11.26 -16.45 27.75
C ASP A 590 11.55 -16.11 26.28
N PHE A 591 10.71 -15.27 25.65
CA PHE A 591 10.76 -14.87 24.23
C PHE A 591 11.34 -13.47 24.01
N ARG A 592 11.95 -12.85 25.03
CA ARG A 592 12.67 -11.59 24.88
C ARG A 592 14.09 -11.79 24.32
N GLY A 593 14.65 -10.72 23.75
CA GLY A 593 16.02 -10.69 23.21
C GLY A 593 16.06 -10.85 21.69
N VAL A 594 17.27 -10.99 21.15
CA VAL A 594 17.51 -11.18 19.71
C VAL A 594 18.10 -12.57 19.49
N TYR A 595 17.50 -13.37 18.62
CA TYR A 595 17.89 -14.77 18.40
C TYR A 595 17.58 -15.24 16.97
N GLU A 596 18.06 -16.43 16.60
CA GLU A 596 17.69 -17.09 15.33
C GLU A 596 16.25 -17.58 15.36
N ASN A 597 15.56 -17.61 14.21
CA ASN A 597 14.21 -18.18 14.11
C ASN A 597 14.13 -19.67 14.57
N THR A 598 15.24 -20.41 14.56
CA THR A 598 15.33 -21.76 15.15
C THR A 598 15.14 -21.79 16.67
N GLU A 599 15.43 -20.70 17.37
CA GLU A 599 15.22 -20.61 18.82
C GLU A 599 13.74 -20.54 19.20
N LEU A 600 12.84 -20.16 18.28
CA LEU A 600 11.40 -20.25 18.52
C LEU A 600 10.97 -21.70 18.77
N PHE A 601 11.46 -22.64 17.96
CA PHE A 601 11.27 -24.06 18.17
C PHE A 601 11.80 -24.49 19.55
N ASN A 602 13.06 -24.14 19.86
CA ASN A 602 13.71 -24.57 21.10
C ASN A 602 12.95 -24.07 22.33
N LYS A 603 12.53 -22.80 22.33
CA LYS A 603 11.76 -22.18 23.41
C LYS A 603 10.37 -22.81 23.56
N ILE A 604 9.65 -23.02 22.45
CA ILE A 604 8.32 -23.68 22.46
C ILE A 604 8.46 -25.10 23.02
N MET A 605 9.39 -25.89 22.50
CA MET A 605 9.59 -27.27 22.93
C MET A 605 10.09 -27.37 24.37
N GLN A 606 10.92 -26.43 24.83
CA GLN A 606 11.34 -26.37 26.24
C GLN A 606 10.15 -26.17 27.17
N VAL A 607 9.22 -25.28 26.81
CA VAL A 607 8.00 -25.03 27.58
C VAL A 607 7.06 -26.24 27.55
N ILE A 608 6.84 -26.84 26.37
CA ILE A 608 5.98 -28.02 26.23
C ILE A 608 6.55 -29.22 27.02
N ASN A 609 7.83 -29.56 26.84
CA ASN A 609 8.47 -30.69 27.51
C ASN A 609 8.53 -30.53 29.04
N ARG A 610 8.41 -29.32 29.56
CA ARG A 610 8.38 -29.05 30.99
C ARG A 610 7.05 -29.48 31.63
N TYR A 611 5.95 -29.49 30.88
CA TYR A 611 4.59 -29.66 31.43
C TYR A 611 3.81 -30.85 30.86
N HIS A 612 4.38 -31.55 29.86
CA HIS A 612 3.85 -32.74 29.21
C HIS A 612 4.95 -33.79 29.05
#